data_AF-A0A2E5ES97-F1
#
_entry.id   AF-A0A2E5ES97-F1
#
_cell.length_a   1.000
_cell.length_b   1.000
_cell.length_c   1.000
_cell.angle_alpha   90.00
_cell.angle_beta   90.00
_cell.angle_gamma   90.00
#
_symmetry.space_group_name_H-M   'P 1'
#
loop_
_entity.id
_entity.type
_entity.pdbx_description
1 polymer ?
#
loop_
_entity_poly.entity_id
_entity_poly.type
_entity_poly.pdbx_seq_one_letter_code
_entity_poly.pdbx_strand_id
1 'polypeptide(L)'
;MQEFFTRQLANEGKELPLYLPSGEKSEHKIRVLGVDSDKFKSKEAESKKIAAELAALDDNEERRVAIEDLQLKLIATLVIGWTFDQECTEENVVNFLREAPQIADAINRFAGNRKAFFS
;
A
#
# COMPACT_ATOMS: atom_id res chain seq x y z
N MET A 1 7.69 -13.61 24.94
CA MET A 1 7.30 -12.20 24.69
C MET A 1 7.95 -11.67 23.42
N GLN A 2 9.27 -11.83 23.26
CA GLN A 2 9.99 -11.39 22.05
C GLN A 2 9.53 -12.09 20.75
N GLU A 3 9.09 -13.35 20.81
CA GLU A 3 8.54 -14.09 19.66
C GLU A 3 7.24 -13.50 19.09
N PHE A 4 6.60 -12.57 19.80
CA PHE A 4 5.41 -11.84 19.34
C PHE A 4 5.74 -10.44 18.80
N PHE A 5 7.02 -10.04 18.78
CA PHE A 5 7.43 -8.70 18.32
C PHE A 5 7.47 -8.64 16.80
N THR A 6 6.36 -8.18 16.22
CA THR A 6 6.18 -8.04 14.77
C THR A 6 6.43 -6.63 14.25
N ARG A 7 6.41 -5.63 15.14
CA ARG A 7 6.48 -4.20 14.80
C ARG A 7 7.72 -3.82 13.99
N GLN A 8 8.89 -4.30 14.38
CA GLN A 8 10.15 -3.90 13.75
C GLN A 8 10.23 -4.41 12.30
N LEU A 9 9.99 -5.70 12.08
CA LEU A 9 9.99 -6.30 10.75
C LEU A 9 8.88 -5.72 9.85
N ALA A 10 7.71 -5.38 10.41
CA ALA A 10 6.66 -4.70 9.66
C ALA A 10 7.08 -3.30 9.20
N ASN A 11 7.83 -2.56 10.02
CA ASN A 11 8.38 -1.23 9.70
C ASN A 11 9.57 -1.27 8.74
N GLU A 12 10.38 -2.32 8.76
CA GLU A 12 11.49 -2.49 7.81
C GLU A 12 10.99 -2.79 6.39
N GLY A 13 9.85 -3.47 6.29
CA GLY A 13 9.26 -3.89 5.03
C GLY A 13 10.07 -4.99 4.33
N LYS A 14 9.50 -5.57 3.27
CA LYS A 14 10.15 -6.58 2.43
C LYS A 14 10.03 -6.25 0.95
N GLU A 15 10.96 -6.80 0.16
CA GLU A 15 10.94 -6.66 -1.29
C GLU A 15 9.86 -7.56 -1.91
N LEU A 16 8.97 -6.95 -2.68
CA LEU A 16 8.01 -7.60 -3.55
C LEU A 16 8.53 -7.53 -4.99
N PRO A 17 8.90 -8.67 -5.62
CA PRO A 17 9.23 -8.68 -7.04
C PRO A 17 7.98 -8.38 -7.87
N LEU A 18 8.14 -7.53 -8.89
CA LEU A 18 7.07 -7.22 -9.82
C LEU A 18 7.08 -8.18 -11.00
N TYR A 19 5.89 -8.48 -11.51
CA TYR A 19 5.69 -9.29 -12.69
C TYR A 19 5.08 -8.42 -13.78
N LEU A 20 5.56 -8.59 -15.01
CA LEU A 20 4.99 -7.95 -16.18
C LEU A 20 3.57 -8.49 -16.43
N PRO A 21 2.73 -7.77 -17.19
CA PRO A 21 1.42 -8.28 -17.60
C PRO A 21 1.47 -9.63 -18.34
N SER A 22 2.63 -9.96 -18.94
CA SER A 22 2.90 -11.27 -19.55
C SER A 22 3.07 -12.42 -18.54
N GLY A 23 3.19 -12.12 -17.24
CA GLY A 23 3.48 -13.07 -16.18
C GLY A 23 4.98 -13.31 -15.95
N GLU A 24 5.85 -12.69 -16.76
CA GLU A 24 7.30 -12.77 -16.59
C GLU A 24 7.76 -11.93 -15.40
N LYS A 25 8.77 -12.44 -14.68
CA LYS A 25 9.37 -11.71 -13.57
C LYS A 25 10.14 -10.51 -14.13
N SER A 26 9.78 -9.31 -13.70
CA SER A 26 10.51 -8.11 -14.06
C SER A 26 11.79 -7.97 -13.21
N GLU A 27 12.70 -7.13 -13.66
CA GLU A 27 13.88 -6.74 -12.88
C GLU A 27 13.54 -5.80 -11.71
N HIS A 28 12.33 -5.23 -11.73
CA HIS A 28 11.90 -4.27 -10.75
C HIS A 28 11.31 -4.91 -9.49
N LYS A 29 11.55 -4.24 -8.37
CA LYS A 29 11.03 -4.62 -7.06
C LYS A 29 10.47 -3.40 -6.36
N ILE A 30 9.49 -3.63 -5.50
CA ILE A 30 8.93 -2.62 -4.60
C ILE A 30 9.20 -3.05 -3.17
N ARG A 31 9.69 -2.14 -2.33
CA ARG A 31 9.81 -2.37 -0.90
C ARG A 31 8.50 -1.97 -0.22
N VAL A 32 7.84 -2.97 0.35
CA VAL A 32 6.48 -2.86 0.91
C VAL A 32 6.52 -3.07 2.42
N LEU A 33 5.86 -2.21 3.18
CA LEU A 33 5.65 -2.31 4.62
C LEU A 33 4.59 -3.37 4.97
N GLY A 34 4.65 -3.89 6.19
CA GLY A 34 3.57 -4.71 6.74
C GLY A 34 2.38 -3.87 7.19
N VAL A 35 1.19 -4.48 7.24
CA VAL A 35 -0.04 -3.86 7.78
C VAL A 35 0.05 -3.48 9.27
N ASP A 36 1.02 -4.05 9.98
CA ASP A 36 1.27 -3.73 11.39
C ASP A 36 2.38 -2.66 11.56
N SER A 37 2.81 -2.01 10.48
CA SER A 37 3.77 -0.90 10.51
C SER A 37 3.16 0.37 11.10
N ASP A 38 3.97 1.17 11.78
CA ASP A 38 3.53 2.41 12.42
C ASP A 38 3.01 3.41 11.39
N LYS A 39 3.70 3.51 10.24
CA LYS A 39 3.32 4.40 9.13
C LYS A 39 1.94 4.04 8.58
N PHE A 40 1.70 2.75 8.32
CA PHE A 40 0.41 2.29 7.83
C PHE A 40 -0.69 2.48 8.87
N LYS A 41 -0.45 2.13 10.14
CA LYS A 41 -1.45 2.29 11.21
C LYS A 41 -1.86 3.74 11.41
N SER A 42 -0.91 4.67 11.37
CA SER A 42 -1.21 6.10 11.45
C SER A 42 -2.08 6.56 10.28
N LYS A 43 -1.73 6.16 9.06
CA LYS A 43 -2.51 6.54 7.87
C LYS A 43 -3.87 5.86 7.82
N GLU A 44 -3.99 4.61 8.26
CA GLU A 44 -5.26 3.88 8.37
C GLU A 44 -6.23 4.59 9.30
N ALA A 45 -5.74 5.11 10.44
CA ALA A 45 -6.56 5.88 11.37
C ALA A 45 -7.03 7.21 10.76
N GLU A 46 -6.14 7.92 10.05
CA GLU A 46 -6.49 9.15 9.32
C GLU A 46 -7.51 8.87 8.21
N SER A 47 -7.28 7.85 7.40
CA SER A 47 -8.20 7.44 6.32
C SER A 47 -9.57 7.04 6.86
N LYS A 48 -9.66 6.38 8.02
CA LYS A 48 -10.97 6.07 8.64
C LYS A 48 -11.75 7.32 9.03
N LYS A 49 -11.06 8.35 9.52
CA LYS A 49 -11.69 9.64 9.84
C LYS A 49 -12.23 10.30 8.58
N ILE A 50 -11.40 10.38 7.53
CA ILE A 50 -11.79 10.95 6.24
C ILE A 50 -12.96 10.17 5.63
N ALA A 51 -12.93 8.83 5.68
CA ALA A 51 -14.02 8.00 5.17
C ALA A 51 -15.36 8.26 5.88
N ALA A 52 -15.34 8.52 7.19
CA ALA A 52 -16.54 8.90 7.94
C ALA A 52 -17.07 10.27 7.52
N GLU A 53 -16.19 11.22 7.22
CA GLU A 53 -16.57 12.53 6.68
C GLU A 53 -17.16 12.42 5.27
N LEU A 54 -16.56 11.59 4.40
CA LEU A 54 -17.07 11.31 3.06
C LEU A 54 -18.42 10.58 3.08
N ALA A 55 -18.69 9.75 4.10
CA ALA A 55 -19.97 9.07 4.26
C ALA A 55 -21.15 10.03 4.49
N ALA A 56 -20.87 11.27 4.92
CA ALA A 56 -21.86 12.32 5.09
C ALA A 56 -22.18 13.09 3.78
N LEU A 57 -21.49 12.80 2.67
CA LEU A 57 -21.79 13.39 1.37
C LEU A 57 -23.05 12.78 0.76
N ASP A 58 -23.95 13.65 0.30
CA ASP A 58 -25.19 13.28 -0.39
C ASP A 58 -24.96 12.72 -1.80
N ASP A 59 -23.92 13.18 -2.49
CA ASP A 59 -23.58 12.70 -3.83
C ASP A 59 -22.91 11.32 -3.76
N ASN A 60 -23.59 10.31 -4.32
CA ASN A 60 -23.11 8.93 -4.34
C ASN A 60 -21.88 8.72 -5.24
N GLU A 61 -21.76 9.47 -6.34
CA GLU A 61 -20.67 9.31 -7.31
C GLU A 61 -19.41 10.00 -6.82
N GLU A 62 -19.51 11.25 -6.34
CA GLU A 62 -18.37 11.96 -5.75
C GLU A 62 -17.82 11.21 -4.54
N ARG A 63 -18.72 10.69 -3.68
CA ARG A 63 -18.33 9.86 -2.53
C ARG A 63 -17.59 8.61 -2.95
N ARG A 64 -18.06 7.92 -4.00
CA ARG A 64 -17.41 6.71 -4.49
C ARG A 64 -15.99 6.99 -4.97
N VAL A 65 -15.81 8.01 -5.82
CA VAL A 65 -14.49 8.40 -6.35
C VAL A 65 -13.54 8.79 -5.22
N ALA A 66 -14.03 9.55 -4.24
CA ALA A 66 -13.22 9.95 -3.08
C ALA A 66 -12.79 8.76 -2.21
N ILE A 67 -13.66 7.76 -2.04
CA ILE A 67 -13.31 6.52 -1.31
C ILE A 67 -12.26 5.70 -2.08
N GLU A 68 -12.40 5.57 -3.41
CA GLU A 68 -11.43 4.87 -4.24
C GLU A 68 -10.04 5.53 -4.18
N ASP A 69 -9.98 6.86 -4.28
CA ASP A 69 -8.72 7.61 -4.16
C ASP A 69 -8.10 7.51 -2.76
N LEU A 70 -8.93 7.53 -1.72
CA LEU A 70 -8.48 7.35 -0.33
C LEU A 70 -7.88 5.96 -0.08
N GLN A 71 -8.49 4.92 -0.66
CA GLN A 71 -7.96 3.55 -0.60
C GLN A 71 -6.63 3.45 -1.34
N LEU A 72 -6.52 4.05 -2.51
CA LEU A 72 -5.28 4.04 -3.30
C LEU A 72 -4.13 4.73 -2.56
N LYS A 73 -4.39 5.88 -1.92
CA LYS A 73 -3.42 6.59 -1.07
C LYS A 73 -3.00 5.78 0.15
N LEU A 74 -3.93 5.03 0.75
CA LEU A 74 -3.62 4.14 1.86
C LEU A 74 -2.68 3.00 1.41
N ILE A 75 -2.93 2.39 0.24
CA ILE A 75 -2.04 1.37 -0.32
C ILE A 75 -0.67 1.98 -0.68
N ALA A 76 -0.64 3.17 -1.27
CA ALA A 76 0.61 3.86 -1.62
C ALA A 76 1.51 4.08 -0.39
N THR A 77 0.92 4.27 0.80
CA THR A 77 1.67 4.43 2.06
C THR A 77 2.50 3.18 2.43
N LEU A 78 2.09 2.00 1.98
CA LEU A 78 2.83 0.75 2.17
C LEU A 78 4.14 0.74 1.38
N VAL A 79 4.26 1.54 0.32
CA VAL A 79 5.48 1.61 -0.49
C VAL A 79 6.47 2.58 0.14
N ILE A 80 7.67 2.09 0.43
CA ILE A 80 8.77 2.89 1.00
C ILE A 80 10.00 2.97 0.09
N GLY A 81 9.95 2.31 -1.06
CA GLY A 81 11.00 2.33 -2.06
C GLY A 81 10.66 1.43 -3.23
N TRP A 82 11.32 1.65 -4.35
CA TRP A 82 11.25 0.80 -5.52
C TRP A 82 12.55 0.90 -6.31
N THR A 83 12.72 0.05 -7.30
CA THR A 83 13.92 0.01 -8.16
C THR A 83 13.64 0.56 -9.56
N PHE A 84 12.66 1.45 -9.71
CA PHE A 84 12.47 2.22 -10.93
C PHE A 84 13.41 3.44 -10.95
N ASP A 85 13.71 3.96 -12.14
CA ASP A 85 14.52 5.19 -12.29
C ASP A 85 13.83 6.43 -11.72
N GLN A 86 12.49 6.41 -11.67
CA GLN A 86 11.70 7.50 -11.10
C GLN A 86 11.80 7.52 -9.57
N GLU A 87 11.78 8.71 -8.97
CA GLU A 87 11.82 8.85 -7.51
C GLU A 87 10.56 8.25 -6.86
N CYS A 88 10.75 7.53 -5.75
CA CYS A 88 9.67 6.88 -4.99
C CYS A 88 8.93 7.88 -4.07
N THR A 89 8.29 8.88 -4.66
CA THR A 89 7.44 9.85 -3.94
C THR A 89 6.02 9.32 -3.79
N GLU A 90 5.25 9.84 -2.81
CA GLU A 90 3.84 9.46 -2.64
C GLU A 90 3.03 9.70 -3.92
N GLU A 91 3.22 10.84 -4.58
CA GLU A 91 2.54 11.19 -5.83
C GLU A 91 2.87 10.19 -6.95
N ASN A 92 4.15 9.86 -7.14
CA ASN A 92 4.57 8.91 -8.18
C ASN A 92 4.02 7.51 -7.90
N VAL A 93 4.03 7.07 -6.64
CA VAL A 93 3.46 5.78 -6.25
C VAL A 93 1.96 5.76 -6.50
N VAL A 94 1.21 6.79 -6.09
CA VAL A 94 -0.25 6.87 -6.33
C VAL A 94 -0.54 6.82 -7.83
N ASN A 95 0.17 7.59 -8.65
CA ASN A 95 0.01 7.57 -10.09
C ASN A 95 0.30 6.18 -10.69
N PHE A 96 1.40 5.55 -10.27
CA PHE A 96 1.74 4.20 -10.72
C PHE A 96 0.66 3.18 -10.33
N LEU A 97 0.16 3.22 -9.10
CA LEU A 97 -0.88 2.29 -8.64
C LEU A 97 -2.24 2.54 -9.29
N ARG A 98 -2.52 3.78 -9.70
CA ARG A 98 -3.72 4.13 -10.47
C ARG A 98 -3.68 3.50 -11.86
N GLU A 99 -2.53 3.59 -12.54
CA GLU A 99 -2.33 3.02 -13.88
C GLU A 99 -2.12 1.49 -13.85
N ALA A 100 -1.63 0.96 -12.72
CA ALA A 100 -1.36 -0.47 -12.52
C ALA A 100 -2.17 -1.04 -11.32
N PRO A 101 -3.51 -1.12 -11.42
CA PRO A 101 -4.37 -1.59 -10.33
C PRO A 101 -4.06 -3.03 -9.87
N GLN A 102 -3.55 -3.87 -10.77
CA GLN A 102 -3.07 -5.22 -10.45
C GLN A 102 -1.90 -5.21 -9.46
N ILE A 103 -1.04 -4.19 -9.53
CA ILE A 103 0.09 -4.03 -8.61
C ILE A 103 -0.39 -3.49 -7.26
N ALA A 104 -1.39 -2.60 -7.26
CA ALA A 104 -2.03 -2.14 -6.02
C ALA A 104 -2.65 -3.31 -5.23
N ASP A 105 -3.38 -4.20 -5.91
CA ASP A 105 -3.93 -5.42 -5.28
C ASP A 105 -2.83 -6.36 -4.80
N ALA A 106 -1.76 -6.56 -5.59
CA ALA A 106 -0.62 -7.39 -5.19
C ALA A 106 0.09 -6.86 -3.93
N ILE A 107 0.31 -5.54 -3.85
CA ILE A 107 0.89 -4.87 -2.67
C ILE A 107 -0.01 -5.05 -1.46
N ASN A 108 -1.31 -4.79 -1.60
CA ASN A 108 -2.27 -4.90 -0.50
C ASN A 108 -2.33 -6.33 0.06
N ARG A 109 -2.37 -7.34 -0.82
CA ARG A 109 -2.33 -8.76 -0.43
C ARG A 109 -1.01 -9.13 0.21
N PHE A 110 0.11 -8.68 -0.35
CA PHE A 110 1.44 -8.95 0.19
C PHE A 110 1.58 -8.37 1.60
N ALA A 111 1.23 -7.10 1.79
CA ALA A 111 1.26 -6.42 3.08
C ALA A 111 0.38 -7.10 4.14
N GLY A 112 -0.80 -7.62 3.73
CA GLY A 112 -1.70 -8.38 4.60
C GLY A 112 -1.20 -9.79 4.93
N ASN A 113 -0.30 -10.36 4.13
CA ASN A 113 0.31 -11.66 4.38
C ASN A 113 1.41 -11.53 5.42
N ARG A 114 1.03 -11.50 6.71
CA ARG A 114 1.97 -11.43 7.85
C ARG A 114 3.09 -12.47 7.76
N LYS A 115 2.81 -13.69 7.30
CA LYS A 115 3.83 -14.74 7.15
C LYS A 115 4.97 -14.30 6.23
N ALA A 116 4.68 -13.51 5.18
CA ALA A 116 5.71 -13.01 4.28
C ALA A 116 6.77 -12.18 5.01
N PHE A 117 6.43 -11.48 6.10
CA PHE A 117 7.33 -10.61 6.85
C PHE A 117 8.08 -11.31 7.98
N PHE A 118 7.52 -12.37 8.55
CA PHE A 118 8.06 -13.03 9.76
C PHE A 118 8.68 -14.42 9.49
N SER A 119 8.67 -14.89 8.23
CA SER A 119 9.42 -16.07 7.79
C SER A 119 10.85 -15.73 7.38
#